data_AF-A0A7Y4UMY9-F1
#
_entry.id   AF-A0A7Y4UMY9-F1
#
_cell.length_a   1.000
_cell.length_b   1.000
_cell.length_c   1.000
_cell.angle_alpha   90.00
_cell.angle_beta   90.00
_cell.angle_gamma   90.00
#
_symmetry.space_group_name_H-M   'P 1'
#
loop_
_entity.id
_entity.type
_entity.pdbx_description
1 polymer ?
#
loop_
_entity_poly.entity_id
_entity_poly.type
_entity_poly.pdbx_seq_one_letter_code
_entity_poly.pdbx_strand_id
1 'polypeptide(L)'
;MKYYKDANNHVFAYAADNSQDHLILNKVLMTQAEVDALSIIVPPTALAITMAEIQTLEASITQRRLREALLGVDNGWLAGIDAQIVVLRASLV
;
A
#
# COMPACT_ATOMS: atom_id res chain seq x y z
N MET A 1 -10.22 19.49 0.37
CA MET A 1 -9.95 19.44 -1.08
C MET A 1 -11.28 19.33 -1.80
N LYS A 2 -11.46 20.03 -2.92
CA LYS A 2 -12.63 19.86 -3.80
C LYS A 2 -12.20 19.04 -5.02
N TYR A 3 -12.98 18.04 -5.41
CA TYR A 3 -12.65 17.17 -6.54
C TYR A 3 -13.58 17.46 -7.72
N TYR A 4 -13.02 17.59 -8.91
CA TYR A 4 -13.77 17.82 -10.13
C TYR A 4 -13.34 16.83 -11.22
N LYS A 5 -14.29 16.43 -12.08
CA LYS A 5 -14.06 15.55 -13.21
C LYS A 5 -14.26 16.26 -14.55
N ASP A 6 -13.46 15.91 -15.55
CA ASP A 6 -13.65 16.37 -16.92
C ASP A 6 -14.51 15.39 -17.76
N ALA A 7 -14.75 15.73 -19.04
CA ALA A 7 -15.51 14.88 -19.97
C ALA A 7 -14.83 13.53 -20.27
N ASN A 8 -13.53 13.40 -19.97
CA ASN A 8 -12.75 12.17 -20.13
C ASN A 8 -12.66 11.38 -18.82
N ASN A 9 -13.44 11.76 -17.79
CA ASN A 9 -13.46 11.14 -16.47
C ASN A 9 -12.14 11.24 -15.68
N HIS A 10 -11.23 12.17 -16.04
CA HIS A 10 -10.05 12.46 -15.23
C HIS A 10 -10.42 13.29 -14.01
N VAL A 11 -9.88 12.92 -12.85
CA VAL A 11 -10.15 13.57 -11.57
C VAL A 11 -9.05 14.57 -11.22
N PHE A 12 -9.46 15.78 -10.86
CA PHE A 12 -8.58 16.88 -10.46
C PHE A 12 -8.94 17.34 -9.05
N ALA A 13 -7.94 17.59 -8.22
CA ALA A 13 -8.10 18.09 -6.86
C ALA A 13 -7.68 19.55 -6.77
N TYR A 14 -8.56 20.40 -6.22
CA TYR A 14 -8.30 21.82 -6.02
C TYR A 14 -8.38 22.18 -4.54
N ALA A 15 -7.67 23.23 -4.17
CA ALA A 15 -7.69 23.79 -2.83
C ALA A 15 -9.12 24.22 -2.42
N ALA A 16 -9.47 24.04 -1.14
CA ALA A 16 -10.80 24.39 -0.64
C ALA A 16 -10.98 25.90 -0.43
N ASP A 17 -9.90 26.67 -0.52
CA ASP A 17 -9.83 28.13 -0.33
C ASP A 17 -10.18 28.94 -1.59
N ASN A 18 -10.64 28.28 -2.65
CA ASN A 18 -11.01 28.86 -3.95
C ASN A 18 -9.87 29.56 -4.70
N SER A 19 -8.63 29.47 -4.23
CA SER A 19 -7.46 30.12 -4.87
C SER A 19 -7.23 29.65 -6.32
N GLN A 20 -7.72 28.45 -6.64
CA GLN A 20 -7.54 27.78 -7.92
C GLN A 20 -8.84 27.65 -8.72
N ASP A 21 -9.92 28.33 -8.33
CA ASP A 21 -11.24 28.17 -8.97
C ASP A 21 -11.22 28.57 -10.46
N HIS A 22 -10.33 29.49 -10.84
CA HIS A 22 -10.12 29.90 -12.23
C HIS A 22 -9.64 28.77 -13.16
N LEU A 23 -9.10 27.67 -12.61
CA LEU A 23 -8.60 26.51 -13.36
C LEU A 23 -9.66 25.41 -13.57
N ILE A 24 -10.82 25.52 -12.90
CA ILE A 24 -11.87 24.49 -12.95
C ILE A 24 -12.51 24.43 -14.34
N LEU A 25 -12.69 25.57 -15.02
CA LEU A 25 -13.27 25.68 -16.36
C LEU A 25 -14.57 24.85 -16.50
N ASN A 26 -14.69 23.99 -17.52
CA ASN A 26 -15.88 23.18 -17.83
C ASN A 26 -15.94 21.85 -17.04
N LYS A 27 -15.29 21.74 -15.87
CA LYS A 27 -15.26 20.52 -15.07
C LYS A 27 -16.46 20.45 -14.11
N VAL A 28 -16.92 19.24 -13.82
CA VAL A 28 -18.08 18.99 -12.95
C VAL A 28 -17.59 18.60 -11.55
N LEU A 29 -18.18 19.21 -10.51
CA LEU A 29 -17.88 18.87 -9.12
C LEU A 29 -18.28 17.42 -8.84
N MET A 30 -17.39 16.66 -8.20
CA MET A 30 -17.68 15.31 -7.74
C MET A 30 -18.33 15.35 -6.35
N THR A 31 -19.32 14.49 -6.15
CA THR A 31 -19.90 14.27 -4.83
C THR A 31 -18.94 13.50 -3.93
N GLN A 32 -19.07 13.67 -2.61
CA GLN A 32 -18.23 12.94 -1.65
C GLN A 32 -18.34 11.42 -1.84
N ALA A 33 -19.52 10.90 -2.17
CA ALA A 33 -19.73 9.48 -2.45
C ALA A 33 -18.93 8.98 -3.68
N GLU A 34 -18.84 9.78 -4.74
CA GLU A 34 -18.02 9.44 -5.92
C GLU A 34 -16.52 9.48 -5.62
N VAL A 35 -16.08 10.43 -4.78
CA VAL A 35 -14.69 10.55 -4.33
C VAL A 35 -14.31 9.37 -3.43
N ASP A 36 -15.20 8.97 -2.53
CA ASP A 36 -14.99 7.82 -1.66
C ASP A 36 -14.96 6.52 -2.47
N ALA A 37 -15.85 6.35 -3.46
CA ALA A 37 -15.85 5.20 -4.35
C ALA A 37 -14.54 5.04 -5.15
N LEU A 38 -13.90 6.15 -5.53
CA LEU A 38 -12.60 6.13 -6.21
C LEU A 38 -11.42 5.98 -5.24
N SER A 39 -11.53 6.52 -4.02
CA SER A 39 -10.49 6.42 -2.99
C SER A 39 -10.31 4.99 -2.47
N ILE A 40 -11.30 4.12 -2.65
CA ILE A 40 -11.26 2.70 -2.25
C ILE A 40 -10.33 1.87 -3.15
N ILE A 41 -9.85 2.40 -4.28
CA ILE A 41 -9.05 1.64 -5.26
C ILE A 41 -7.70 2.29 -5.53
N VAL A 42 -6.98 2.72 -4.49
CA VAL A 42 -5.51 2.73 -4.64
C VAL A 42 -5.10 1.26 -4.54
N PRO A 43 -4.82 0.54 -5.66
CA PRO A 43 -4.25 -0.79 -5.53
C PRO A 43 -3.00 -0.62 -4.67
N PRO A 44 -2.80 -1.46 -3.63
CA PRO A 44 -1.57 -1.40 -2.87
C PRO A 44 -0.44 -1.47 -3.89
N THR A 45 0.43 -0.47 -3.86
CA THR A 45 1.57 -0.43 -4.77
C THR A 45 2.37 -1.73 -4.57
N ALA A 46 3.06 -2.21 -5.60
CA ALA A 46 3.87 -3.42 -5.48
C ALA A 46 4.79 -3.35 -4.24
N LEU A 47 5.32 -2.16 -3.96
CA LEU A 47 6.11 -1.87 -2.75
C LEU A 47 5.32 -2.09 -1.45
N ALA A 48 4.08 -1.61 -1.34
CA ALA A 48 3.24 -1.83 -0.17
C ALA A 48 2.89 -3.31 0.04
N ILE A 49 2.69 -4.07 -1.05
CA ILE A 49 2.44 -5.52 -1.01
C ILE A 49 3.69 -6.23 -0.47
N THR A 50 4.86 -5.98 -1.07
CA THR A 50 6.12 -6.60 -0.66
C THR A 50 6.47 -6.29 0.80
N MET A 51 6.21 -5.06 1.27
CA MET A 51 6.41 -4.70 2.68
C MET A 51 5.45 -5.47 3.61
N ALA A 52 4.19 -5.64 3.23
CA ALA A 52 3.21 -6.40 4.02
C ALA A 52 3.55 -7.90 4.10
N GLU A 53 4.08 -8.47 3.01
CA GLU A 53 4.57 -9.86 2.98
C GLU A 53 5.77 -10.07 3.91
N ILE A 54 6.75 -9.15 3.90
CA ILE A 54 7.88 -9.18 4.83
C ILE A 54 7.39 -9.14 6.28
N GLN A 55 6.48 -8.21 6.60
CA GLN A 55 5.93 -8.10 7.95
C GLN A 55 5.20 -9.38 8.39
N THR A 56 4.47 -10.02 7.47
CA THR A 56 3.77 -11.28 7.74
C THR A 56 4.76 -12.41 8.04
N LEU A 57 5.84 -12.51 7.27
CA LEU A 57 6.90 -13.50 7.51
C LEU A 57 7.62 -13.24 8.85
N GLU A 58 7.98 -11.99 9.13
CA GLU A 58 8.61 -11.60 10.41
C GLU A 58 7.69 -11.89 11.61
N ALA A 59 6.38 -11.62 11.48
CA ALA A 59 5.40 -11.92 12.52
C ALA A 59 5.20 -13.43 12.78
N SER A 60 5.50 -14.28 11.79
CA SER A 60 5.46 -15.74 11.97
C SER A 60 6.60 -16.27 12.87
N ILE A 61 7.65 -15.47 13.07
CA ILE A 61 8.80 -15.80 13.92
C ILE A 61 8.43 -15.58 15.40
N THR A 62 7.72 -16.56 15.96
CA THR A 62 7.35 -16.54 17.38
C THR A 62 8.52 -16.94 18.30
N GLN A 63 8.42 -16.60 19.59
CA GLN A 63 9.37 -17.04 20.63
C GLN A 63 9.57 -18.56 20.65
N ARG A 64 8.51 -19.33 20.35
CA ARG A 64 8.60 -20.79 20.24
C ARG A 64 9.47 -21.20 19.05
N ARG A 65 9.28 -20.60 17.87
CA ARG A 65 10.09 -20.88 16.67
C ARG A 65 11.56 -20.56 16.87
N LEU A 66 11.87 -19.45 17.52
CA LEU A 66 13.25 -19.10 17.89
C LEU A 66 13.89 -20.15 18.81
N ARG A 67 13.13 -20.64 19.80
CA ARG A 67 13.60 -21.73 20.67
C ARG A 67 13.83 -23.02 19.90
N GLU A 68 12.94 -23.39 18.98
CA GLU A 68 13.09 -24.58 18.13
C GLU A 68 14.36 -24.50 17.26
N ALA A 69 14.65 -23.33 16.69
CA ALA A 69 15.87 -23.10 15.92
C ALA A 69 17.13 -23.19 16.78
N LEU A 70 17.11 -22.61 17.99
CA LEU A 70 18.23 -22.69 18.94
C LEU A 70 18.51 -24.13 19.40
N LEU A 71 17.46 -24.95 19.53
CA LEU A 71 17.56 -26.37 19.88
C LEU A 71 17.89 -27.25 18.66
N GLY A 72 17.96 -26.70 17.45
CA GLY A 72 18.23 -27.42 16.21
C GLY A 72 17.10 -28.37 15.77
N VAL A 73 15.88 -28.17 16.26
CA VAL A 73 14.71 -29.02 15.95
C VAL A 73 13.74 -28.38 14.95
N ASP A 74 14.07 -27.19 14.44
CA ASP A 74 13.26 -26.45 13.47
C ASP A 74 13.39 -26.97 12.03
N ASN A 75 14.27 -27.94 11.78
CA ASN A 75 14.57 -28.49 10.45
C ASN A 75 14.94 -27.42 9.41
N GLY A 76 15.61 -26.34 9.84
CA GLY A 76 16.01 -25.25 8.95
C GLY A 76 14.87 -24.32 8.53
N TRP A 77 13.71 -24.40 9.19
CA TRP A 77 12.58 -23.51 8.94
C TRP A 77 12.97 -22.03 9.07
N LEU A 78 13.71 -21.65 10.11
CA LEU A 78 14.09 -20.26 10.33
C LEU A 78 14.99 -19.73 9.22
N ALA A 79 15.96 -20.54 8.77
CA ALA A 79 16.81 -20.21 7.64
C ALA A 79 16.01 -20.05 6.33
N GLY A 80 14.95 -20.85 6.15
CA GLY A 80 14.04 -20.72 5.02
C GLY A 80 13.20 -19.44 5.03
N ILE A 81 12.78 -18.97 6.22
CA ILE A 81 12.08 -17.68 6.37
C ILE A 81 13.04 -16.52 6.08
N ASP A 82 14.26 -16.55 6.63
CA ASP A 82 15.28 -15.54 6.38
C ASP A 82 15.61 -15.43 4.88
N ALA A 83 15.75 -16.56 4.18
CA ALA A 83 15.99 -16.57 2.75
C ALA A 83 14.85 -15.90 1.95
N GLN A 84 13.59 -16.13 2.33
CA GLN A 84 12.43 -15.49 1.70
C GLN A 84 12.42 -13.98 1.94
N ILE A 85 12.69 -13.55 3.17
CA ILE A 85 12.77 -12.11 3.52
C ILE A 85 13.89 -11.43 2.74
N VAL A 86 15.05 -12.07 2.57
CA VAL A 86 16.16 -11.54 1.76
C VAL A 86 15.74 -11.32 0.31
N VAL A 87 15.03 -12.28 -0.29
CA VAL A 87 14.52 -12.16 -1.68
C VAL A 87 13.52 -11.00 -1.79
N LEU A 88 12.56 -10.89 -0.87
CA LEU A 88 11.58 -9.80 -0.87
C LEU A 88 12.25 -8.43 -0.67
N ARG A 89 13.26 -8.34 0.20
CA ARG A 89 14.03 -7.10 0.38
C ARG A 89 14.84 -6.74 -0.86
N ALA A 90 15.34 -7.71 -1.61
CA ALA A 90 16.03 -7.46 -2.87
C ALA A 90 15.10 -6.87 -3.95
N SER A 91 13.80 -7.19 -3.93
CA SER A 91 12.81 -6.56 -4.83
C SER A 91 12.41 -5.12 -4.47
N LEU A 92 12.89 -4.59 -3.33
CA LEU A 92 12.64 -3.21 -2.90
C LEU A 92 13.74 -2.21 -3.31
N VAL A 93 14.87 -2.69 -3.83
CA VAL A 93 16.05 -1.89 -4.25
C VAL A 93 16.03 -1.69 -5.76
#